data_AF-A0A9D1LPA9-F1
#
_entry.id   AF-A0A9D1LPA9-F1
#
_cell.length_a   1.000
_cell.length_b   1.000
_cell.length_c   1.000
_cell.angle_alpha   90.00
_cell.angle_beta   90.00
_cell.angle_gamma   90.00
#
_symmetry.space_group_name_H-M   'P 1'
#
loop_
_entity.id
_entity.type
_entity.pdbx_description
1 polymer ?
#
loop_
_entity_poly.entity_id
_entity_poly.type
_entity_poly.pdbx_seq_one_letter_code
_entity_poly.pdbx_strand_id
1 'polypeptide(L)'
;MNMKKQLLCLLAMGAIVPLASSCGNPATKLESGDPVFTRQAYIDLSDVPAKVSVYADVEGEITRAMFGSRIVVPTDKIGYRDGVLTLDTSVLYDDAGELAISSGEQTLRLYTSNGTVDIDILLVNKVLRTAQDILDLNDYIENPDAMAGSYILGNDIDLSGVANFEPLGYSDSVDGTHYQDTFNGVFDGNGYTISGITSRWNGDLSSNQNVYQGNPLWTDVSHSSGDNWGFFQEIGEAGVVRNVKFSDCSFAGRTIVGTVAGLVSGKIENVLIDQSCDVTASTHFYDESCNAAGIAGIVGASGSIANCVCLSTSVSVLDMYTDYGDAYLDSDGVNYHVFYSGDKGMTDSNGAISTGVYGGVGLVYGSATDSYCALGGGVGQFGQTHLEDNKPGDGPDSGTMVGCGAYSLSSTGESLSLRSASLYANFDQSVWNISDGNLPTLAASFPFINY
;
A
#
# COMPACT_ATOMS: atom_id res chain seq x y z
N MET A 1 -28.99 -71.11 -22.26
CA MET A 1 -27.70 -70.56 -22.72
C MET A 1 -27.43 -69.34 -21.87
N ASN A 2 -26.66 -69.50 -20.80
CA ASN A 2 -25.22 -69.20 -20.76
C ASN A 2 -24.91 -67.76 -21.20
N MET A 3 -24.12 -66.95 -20.52
CA MET A 3 -23.53 -66.91 -19.18
C MET A 3 -22.44 -65.83 -19.32
N LYS A 4 -22.17 -65.09 -18.22
CA LYS A 4 -20.86 -64.51 -17.88
C LYS A 4 -20.44 -63.30 -18.75
N LYS A 5 -19.79 -62.25 -18.26
CA LYS A 5 -19.01 -61.89 -17.05
C LYS A 5 -18.62 -60.41 -17.31
N GLN A 6 -18.31 -59.47 -16.40
CA GLN A 6 -17.81 -59.37 -15.02
C GLN A 6 -18.26 -57.96 -14.52
N LEU A 7 -18.72 -57.67 -13.30
CA LEU A 7 -18.38 -58.07 -11.93
C LEU A 7 -17.26 -57.23 -11.27
N LEU A 8 -17.70 -56.43 -10.27
CA LEU A 8 -17.08 -56.08 -8.97
C LEU A 8 -15.81 -55.22 -8.98
N CYS A 9 -15.55 -54.33 -8.00
CA CYS A 9 -15.84 -54.25 -6.55
C CYS A 9 -15.36 -52.84 -6.10
N LEU A 10 -15.65 -52.20 -4.97
CA LEU A 10 -16.33 -52.52 -3.71
C LEU A 10 -16.47 -51.18 -2.94
N LEU A 11 -17.49 -51.10 -2.09
CA LEU A 11 -17.71 -50.13 -1.01
C LEU A 11 -16.46 -49.81 -0.16
N ALA A 12 -16.38 -48.61 0.42
CA ALA A 12 -16.79 -48.35 1.81
C ALA A 12 -16.34 -46.97 2.34
N MET A 13 -17.07 -46.52 3.37
CA MET A 13 -16.82 -45.39 4.27
C MET A 13 -17.29 -44.02 3.73
N GLY A 14 -18.38 -43.42 4.20
CA GLY A 14 -18.95 -43.47 5.54
C GLY A 14 -18.54 -42.21 6.32
N ALA A 15 -19.11 -41.07 5.95
CA ALA A 15 -19.28 -39.94 6.86
C ALA A 15 -20.75 -39.55 6.78
N ILE A 16 -21.44 -39.81 7.88
CA ILE A 16 -22.79 -39.35 8.16
C ILE A 16 -22.71 -37.83 8.16
N VAL A 17 -23.26 -37.19 7.13
CA VAL A 17 -23.56 -35.76 7.18
C VAL A 17 -24.67 -35.63 8.23
N PRO A 18 -24.46 -34.93 9.35
CA PRO A 18 -25.60 -34.51 10.14
C PRO A 18 -26.38 -33.54 9.24
N LEU A 19 -27.53 -33.99 8.76
CA LEU A 19 -28.62 -33.11 8.37
C LEU A 19 -29.06 -32.35 9.63
N ALA A 20 -28.26 -31.36 10.03
CA ALA A 20 -28.75 -30.26 10.82
C ALA A 20 -29.64 -29.46 9.89
N SER A 21 -30.94 -29.71 9.97
CA SER A 21 -31.95 -28.78 9.51
C SER A 21 -31.81 -27.53 10.38
N SER A 22 -30.92 -26.60 10.00
CA SER A 22 -31.11 -25.22 10.43
C SER A 22 -32.32 -24.73 9.63
N CYS A 23 -33.39 -24.43 10.36
CA CYS A 23 -34.48 -23.65 9.82
C CYS A 23 -33.94 -22.25 9.56
N GLY A 24 -33.28 -22.07 8.41
CA GLY A 24 -32.85 -20.76 7.95
C GLY A 24 -34.06 -19.84 7.85
N ASN A 25 -34.03 -18.74 8.58
CA ASN A 25 -34.94 -17.62 8.48
C ASN A 25 -35.15 -17.29 6.98
N PRO A 26 -36.38 -17.09 6.46
CA PRO A 26 -36.64 -16.94 5.02
C PRO A 26 -36.15 -15.60 4.43
N ALA A 27 -35.23 -14.94 5.12
CA ALA A 27 -34.86 -13.57 4.92
C ALA A 27 -33.53 -13.49 4.15
N THR A 28 -33.50 -12.60 3.15
CA THR A 28 -32.47 -12.46 2.11
C THR A 28 -32.03 -13.75 1.43
N LYS A 29 -32.81 -14.18 0.44
CA LYS A 29 -32.38 -15.24 -0.48
C LYS A 29 -31.33 -14.68 -1.44
N LEU A 30 -30.17 -15.33 -1.52
CA LEU A 30 -29.20 -15.13 -2.61
C LEU A 30 -29.93 -15.37 -3.94
N GLU A 31 -29.95 -14.37 -4.81
CA GLU A 31 -30.53 -14.48 -6.14
C GLU A 31 -29.48 -14.96 -7.14
N SER A 32 -29.94 -15.62 -8.21
CA SER A 32 -29.05 -16.09 -9.26
C SER A 32 -28.41 -14.90 -9.96
N GLY A 33 -27.10 -14.71 -9.78
CA GLY A 33 -26.33 -13.60 -10.36
C GLY A 33 -25.80 -12.61 -9.32
N ASP A 34 -26.22 -12.71 -8.05
CA ASP A 34 -25.65 -11.91 -6.97
C ASP A 34 -24.15 -12.28 -6.79
N PRO A 35 -23.22 -11.30 -6.86
CA PRO A 35 -21.81 -11.58 -6.65
C PRO A 35 -21.57 -12.03 -5.21
N VAL A 36 -20.84 -13.13 -5.04
CA VAL A 36 -20.35 -13.60 -3.74
C VAL A 36 -18.88 -13.27 -3.63
N PHE A 37 -18.53 -12.42 -2.67
CA PHE A 37 -17.15 -12.09 -2.38
C PHE A 37 -16.40 -13.31 -1.87
N THR A 38 -15.30 -13.65 -2.56
CA THR A 38 -14.38 -14.75 -2.24
C THR A 38 -13.09 -14.28 -1.58
N ARG A 39 -12.89 -12.96 -1.49
CA ARG A 39 -11.74 -12.29 -0.90
C ARG A 39 -12.24 -11.30 0.16
N GLN A 40 -11.94 -10.01 0.01
CA GLN A 40 -12.49 -8.94 0.82
C GLN A 40 -13.89 -8.56 0.31
N ALA A 41 -14.84 -8.44 1.23
CA ALA A 41 -16.14 -7.87 0.92
C ALA A 41 -16.07 -6.35 0.89
N TYR A 42 -16.73 -5.73 -0.08
CA TYR A 42 -16.86 -4.27 -0.13
C TYR A 42 -18.24 -3.85 -0.64
N ILE A 43 -18.60 -2.59 -0.39
CA ILE A 43 -19.83 -1.96 -0.86
C ILE A 43 -19.48 -0.62 -1.49
N ASP A 44 -19.82 -0.45 -2.76
CA ASP A 44 -19.68 0.84 -3.46
C ASP A 44 -20.81 1.77 -3.03
N LEU A 45 -20.49 2.85 -2.31
CA LEU A 45 -21.46 3.82 -1.83
C LEU A 45 -22.00 4.72 -2.96
N SER A 46 -21.33 4.77 -4.12
CA SER A 46 -21.82 5.48 -5.30
C SER A 46 -22.87 4.70 -6.09
N ASP A 47 -22.91 3.37 -5.93
CA ASP A 47 -23.87 2.45 -6.55
C ASP A 47 -24.14 1.26 -5.61
N VAL A 48 -24.86 1.51 -4.51
CA VAL A 48 -25.07 0.52 -3.45
C VAL A 48 -25.89 -0.65 -3.99
N PRO A 49 -25.32 -1.87 -4.07
CA PRO A 49 -26.07 -3.05 -4.52
C PRO A 49 -27.14 -3.38 -3.49
N ALA A 50 -28.30 -3.89 -3.91
CA ALA A 50 -29.40 -4.24 -2.99
C ALA A 50 -29.00 -5.31 -1.94
N LYS A 51 -28.02 -6.15 -2.26
CA LYS A 51 -27.51 -7.20 -1.38
C LYS A 51 -26.00 -7.35 -1.56
N VAL A 52 -25.34 -7.78 -0.50
CA VAL A 52 -23.92 -8.13 -0.48
C VAL A 52 -23.79 -9.51 0.10
N SER A 53 -23.07 -10.38 -0.61
CA SER A 53 -22.90 -11.78 -0.21
C SER A 53 -21.42 -12.13 -0.07
N VAL A 54 -21.06 -12.87 0.96
CA VAL A 54 -19.68 -13.25 1.28
C VAL A 54 -19.64 -14.69 1.79
N TYR A 55 -18.57 -15.41 1.47
CA TYR A 55 -18.31 -16.68 2.13
C TYR A 55 -17.91 -16.45 3.59
N ALA A 56 -18.60 -17.11 4.50
CA ALA A 56 -18.34 -17.01 5.94
C ALA A 56 -18.59 -18.35 6.61
N ASP A 57 -17.73 -18.71 7.57
CA ASP A 57 -17.98 -19.86 8.43
C ASP A 57 -18.76 -19.39 9.66
N VAL A 58 -20.08 -19.54 9.59
CA VAL A 58 -20.98 -19.17 10.68
C VAL A 58 -21.51 -20.42 11.35
N GLU A 59 -20.99 -20.72 12.54
CA GLU A 59 -21.48 -21.79 13.38
C GLU A 59 -22.61 -21.32 14.30
N GLY A 60 -23.69 -22.11 14.38
CA GLY A 60 -24.85 -21.84 15.21
C GLY A 60 -25.90 -20.94 14.53
N GLU A 61 -27.01 -20.71 15.24
CA GLU A 61 -28.09 -19.86 14.75
C GLU A 61 -27.74 -18.38 14.96
N ILE A 62 -27.90 -17.55 13.94
CA ILE A 62 -27.73 -16.09 14.05
C ILE A 62 -28.91 -15.51 14.85
N THR A 63 -28.62 -14.96 16.02
CA THR A 63 -29.64 -14.42 16.94
C THR A 63 -29.73 -12.90 16.88
N ARG A 64 -28.65 -12.23 16.49
CA ARG A 64 -28.54 -10.77 16.36
C ARG A 64 -27.35 -10.44 15.46
N ALA A 65 -27.38 -9.27 14.84
CA ALA A 65 -26.21 -8.72 14.17
C ALA A 65 -26.10 -7.21 14.33
N MET A 66 -24.88 -6.71 14.16
CA MET A 66 -24.55 -5.28 14.15
C MET A 66 -23.64 -4.97 12.99
N PHE A 67 -23.88 -3.86 12.31
CA PHE A 67 -23.02 -3.33 11.27
C PHE A 67 -22.33 -2.06 11.77
N GLY A 68 -21.00 -2.10 11.81
CA GLY A 68 -20.20 -1.13 12.55
C GLY A 68 -20.60 -1.09 14.03
N SER A 69 -20.37 0.06 14.67
CA SER A 69 -20.69 0.25 16.10
C SER A 69 -22.13 0.70 16.38
N ARG A 70 -22.90 1.06 15.34
CA ARG A 70 -24.14 1.83 15.50
C ARG A 70 -25.39 1.18 14.93
N ILE A 71 -25.28 0.37 13.87
CA ILE A 71 -26.44 -0.14 13.15
C ILE A 71 -26.78 -1.52 13.69
N VAL A 72 -27.96 -1.64 14.32
CA VAL A 72 -28.51 -2.96 14.67
C VAL A 72 -29.15 -3.52 13.41
N VAL A 73 -28.65 -4.66 12.94
CA VAL A 73 -29.16 -5.30 11.73
C VAL A 73 -30.29 -6.25 12.11
N PRO A 74 -31.53 -6.03 11.64
CA PRO A 74 -32.61 -6.97 11.84
C PRO A 74 -32.26 -8.36 11.29
N THR A 75 -32.63 -9.42 11.99
CA THR A 75 -32.27 -10.79 11.56
C THR A 75 -32.98 -11.22 10.28
N ASP A 76 -34.01 -10.49 9.83
CA ASP A 76 -34.64 -10.67 8.54
C ASP A 76 -33.92 -9.94 7.38
N LYS A 77 -32.88 -9.18 7.70
CA LYS A 77 -31.97 -8.55 6.73
C LYS A 77 -30.68 -9.34 6.53
N ILE A 78 -30.59 -10.51 7.16
CA ILE A 78 -29.46 -11.43 7.08
C ILE A 78 -29.93 -12.81 6.68
N GLY A 79 -29.26 -13.36 5.67
CA GLY A 79 -29.47 -14.70 5.18
C GLY A 79 -28.16 -15.47 5.29
N TYR A 80 -28.20 -16.69 5.83
CA TYR A 80 -27.04 -17.57 5.85
C TYR A 80 -27.42 -18.94 5.33
N ARG A 81 -26.78 -19.36 4.24
CA ARG A 81 -27.06 -20.63 3.59
C ARG A 81 -25.86 -21.13 2.81
N ASP A 82 -25.57 -22.42 2.92
CA ASP A 82 -24.54 -23.11 2.14
C ASP A 82 -23.15 -22.42 2.24
N GLY A 83 -22.81 -21.92 3.43
CA GLY A 83 -21.55 -21.20 3.70
C GLY A 83 -21.50 -19.75 3.19
N VAL A 84 -22.61 -19.22 2.69
CA VAL A 84 -22.72 -17.85 2.18
C VAL A 84 -23.61 -17.02 3.10
N LEU A 85 -23.05 -15.94 3.63
CA LEU A 85 -23.78 -14.90 4.33
C LEU A 85 -24.21 -13.84 3.32
N THR A 86 -25.45 -13.36 3.43
CA THR A 86 -26.02 -12.30 2.60
C THR A 86 -26.63 -11.21 3.47
N LEU A 87 -26.18 -9.97 3.28
CA LEU A 87 -26.67 -8.76 3.92
C LEU A 87 -27.57 -7.99 2.94
N ASP A 88 -28.78 -7.63 3.37
CA ASP A 88 -29.60 -6.60 2.70
C ASP A 88 -29.02 -5.22 3.03
N THR A 89 -28.57 -4.48 2.01
CA THR A 89 -27.91 -3.18 2.20
C THR A 89 -28.87 -2.04 2.50
N SER A 90 -30.20 -2.27 2.47
CA SER A 90 -31.17 -1.27 2.96
C SER A 90 -30.94 -0.87 4.42
N VAL A 91 -30.20 -1.67 5.20
CA VAL A 91 -29.81 -1.33 6.58
C VAL A 91 -28.77 -0.22 6.67
N LEU A 92 -28.15 0.16 5.55
CA LEU A 92 -27.18 1.27 5.50
C LEU A 92 -27.87 2.64 5.43
N TYR A 93 -29.18 2.67 5.23
CA TYR A 93 -29.97 3.89 5.09
C TYR A 93 -30.75 4.18 6.37
N ASP A 94 -30.94 5.46 6.67
CA ASP A 94 -31.84 5.91 7.73
C ASP A 94 -33.31 5.93 7.27
N ASP A 95 -34.21 6.31 8.18
CA ASP A 95 -35.65 6.40 7.89
C ASP A 95 -35.99 7.46 6.83
N ALA A 96 -35.08 8.39 6.53
CA ALA A 96 -35.23 9.40 5.48
C ALA A 96 -34.72 8.88 4.11
N GLY A 97 -34.08 7.71 4.07
CA GLY A 97 -33.48 7.15 2.87
C GLY A 97 -32.09 7.69 2.56
N GLU A 98 -31.45 8.37 3.52
CA GLU A 98 -30.08 8.87 3.41
C GLU A 98 -29.10 7.85 3.97
N LEU A 99 -27.86 7.81 3.45
CA LEU A 99 -26.82 6.93 3.99
C LEU A 99 -26.52 7.29 5.44
N ALA A 100 -26.72 6.34 6.35
CA ALA A 100 -26.52 6.49 7.79
C ALA A 100 -25.09 6.15 8.23
N ILE A 101 -24.18 5.93 7.27
CA ILE A 101 -22.83 5.43 7.49
C ILE A 101 -21.85 6.08 6.52
N SER A 102 -20.62 6.31 6.98
CA SER A 102 -19.52 6.82 6.16
C SER A 102 -18.73 5.68 5.52
N SER A 103 -17.93 6.00 4.51
CA SER A 103 -16.91 5.08 3.98
C SER A 103 -15.87 4.69 5.04
N GLY A 104 -15.09 3.66 4.73
CA GLY A 104 -14.08 3.08 5.61
C GLY A 104 -14.35 1.62 5.97
N GLU A 105 -13.47 1.07 6.80
CA GLU A 105 -13.59 -0.30 7.30
C GLU A 105 -14.74 -0.41 8.29
N GLN A 106 -15.62 -1.39 8.06
CA GLN A 106 -16.74 -1.71 8.93
C GLN A 106 -16.74 -3.20 9.26
N THR A 107 -17.16 -3.54 10.48
CA THR A 107 -17.36 -4.94 10.87
C THR A 107 -18.84 -5.25 10.91
N LEU A 108 -19.26 -6.27 10.16
CA LEU A 108 -20.52 -6.97 10.38
C LEU A 108 -20.30 -8.03 11.45
N ARG A 109 -20.73 -7.71 12.67
CA ARG A 109 -20.66 -8.60 13.83
C ARG A 109 -21.94 -9.42 13.96
N LEU A 110 -21.83 -10.73 13.84
CA LEU A 110 -22.90 -11.69 14.07
C LEU A 110 -22.80 -12.29 15.47
N TYR A 111 -23.91 -12.28 16.20
CA TYR A 111 -24.05 -13.00 17.46
C TYR A 111 -24.80 -14.31 17.19
N THR A 112 -24.11 -15.43 17.35
CA THR A 112 -24.68 -16.76 17.13
C THR A 112 -24.94 -17.48 18.44
N SER A 113 -25.68 -18.58 18.39
CA SER A 113 -25.82 -19.50 19.53
C SER A 113 -24.49 -20.07 20.03
N ASN A 114 -23.43 -20.05 19.19
CA ASN A 114 -22.14 -20.65 19.49
C ASN A 114 -21.03 -19.61 19.74
N GLY A 115 -21.29 -18.32 19.54
CA GLY A 115 -20.29 -17.28 19.77
C GLY A 115 -20.53 -16.00 18.98
N THR A 116 -19.44 -15.35 18.59
CA THR A 116 -19.46 -14.15 17.75
C THR A 116 -18.63 -14.40 16.51
N VAL A 117 -19.14 -13.98 15.36
CA VAL A 117 -18.43 -14.03 14.07
C VAL A 117 -18.34 -12.60 13.56
N ASP A 118 -17.13 -12.13 13.32
CA ASP A 118 -16.86 -10.81 12.76
C ASP A 118 -16.49 -10.96 11.29
N ILE A 119 -17.08 -10.12 10.45
CA ILE A 119 -16.83 -10.09 9.01
C ILE A 119 -16.51 -8.66 8.64
N ASP A 120 -15.31 -8.43 8.12
CA ASP A 120 -14.89 -7.11 7.70
C ASP A 120 -15.42 -6.80 6.30
N ILE A 121 -16.01 -5.62 6.16
CA ILE A 121 -16.58 -5.09 4.94
C ILE A 121 -16.03 -3.68 4.74
N LEU A 122 -15.41 -3.43 3.60
CA LEU A 122 -14.94 -2.09 3.23
C LEU A 122 -16.07 -1.32 2.56
N LEU A 123 -16.49 -0.21 3.14
CA LEU A 123 -17.37 0.74 2.47
C LEU A 123 -16.53 1.71 1.67
N VAL A 124 -16.71 1.75 0.34
CA VAL A 124 -15.90 2.60 -0.55
C VAL A 124 -16.73 3.71 -1.15
N ASN A 125 -16.15 4.89 -1.27
CA ASN A 125 -16.74 6.00 -2.01
C ASN A 125 -16.87 5.66 -3.50
N LYS A 126 -15.90 4.91 -4.04
CA LYS A 126 -15.88 4.53 -5.45
C LYS A 126 -15.05 3.28 -5.68
N VAL A 127 -15.54 2.38 -6.53
CA VAL A 127 -14.71 1.33 -7.13
C VAL A 127 -14.03 1.88 -8.39
N LEU A 128 -12.71 1.89 -8.41
CA LEU A 128 -11.90 2.44 -9.49
C LEU A 128 -11.69 1.38 -10.56
N ARG A 129 -12.10 1.66 -11.80
CA ARG A 129 -12.08 0.69 -12.91
C ARG A 129 -11.31 1.16 -14.14
N THR A 130 -10.89 2.41 -14.18
CA THR A 130 -10.30 3.01 -15.36
C THR A 130 -9.17 3.96 -14.97
N ALA A 131 -8.29 4.26 -15.93
CA ALA A 131 -7.30 5.31 -15.78
C ALA A 131 -7.94 6.65 -15.37
N GLN A 132 -9.09 7.00 -15.97
CA GLN A 132 -9.80 8.22 -15.65
C GLN A 132 -10.29 8.23 -14.19
N ASP A 133 -10.75 7.09 -13.65
CA ASP A 133 -11.16 7.03 -12.25
C ASP A 133 -10.02 7.39 -11.28
N ILE A 134 -8.77 7.04 -11.63
CA ILE A 134 -7.58 7.41 -10.83
C ILE A 134 -7.26 8.90 -11.02
N LEU A 135 -7.29 9.40 -12.25
CA LEU A 135 -6.99 10.81 -12.54
C LEU A 135 -7.99 11.76 -11.89
N ASP A 136 -9.26 11.38 -11.86
CA ASP A 136 -10.33 12.16 -11.23
C ASP A 136 -10.16 12.21 -9.70
N LEU A 137 -9.32 11.38 -9.07
CA LEU A 137 -9.17 11.39 -7.62
C LEU A 137 -8.70 12.75 -7.11
N ASN A 138 -7.78 13.44 -7.79
CA ASN A 138 -7.34 14.78 -7.38
C ASN A 138 -8.50 15.81 -7.46
N ASP A 139 -9.35 15.74 -8.48
CA ASP A 139 -10.56 16.56 -8.59
C ASP A 139 -11.59 16.24 -7.50
N TYR A 140 -11.69 14.96 -7.09
CA TYR A 140 -12.48 14.59 -5.90
C TYR A 140 -11.83 15.14 -4.62
N ILE A 141 -10.50 15.09 -4.53
CA ILE A 141 -9.62 15.43 -3.38
C ILE A 141 -9.54 16.93 -3.07
N GLU A 142 -9.82 17.83 -4.02
CA GLU A 142 -10.04 19.26 -3.71
C GLU A 142 -11.23 19.50 -2.74
N ASN A 143 -12.06 18.47 -2.52
CA ASN A 143 -12.99 18.41 -1.39
C ASN A 143 -12.33 17.68 -0.19
N PRO A 144 -12.20 18.32 1.00
CA PRO A 144 -11.56 17.72 2.18
C PRO A 144 -12.17 16.36 2.60
N ASP A 145 -13.43 16.09 2.25
CA ASP A 145 -14.08 14.79 2.52
C ASP A 145 -13.51 13.63 1.67
N ALA A 146 -12.91 13.90 0.51
CA ALA A 146 -12.38 12.89 -0.41
C ALA A 146 -10.94 12.48 -0.14
N MET A 147 -10.14 13.36 0.49
CA MET A 147 -8.82 13.03 1.02
C MET A 147 -8.89 12.01 2.15
N ALA A 148 -10.03 11.89 2.82
CA ALA A 148 -10.35 10.86 3.81
C ALA A 148 -11.22 9.72 3.24
N GLY A 149 -11.48 9.72 1.92
CA GLY A 149 -12.34 8.73 1.26
C GLY A 149 -11.70 7.34 1.17
N SER A 150 -12.53 6.31 0.99
CA SER A 150 -12.08 4.94 0.76
C SER A 150 -12.32 4.53 -0.69
N TYR A 151 -11.30 3.98 -1.33
CA TYR A 151 -11.29 3.61 -2.74
C TYR A 151 -10.73 2.20 -2.89
N ILE A 152 -11.28 1.45 -3.84
CA ILE A 152 -10.83 0.09 -4.13
C ILE A 152 -10.70 -0.13 -5.63
N LEU A 153 -9.65 -0.83 -6.07
CA LEU A 153 -9.53 -1.21 -7.47
C LEU A 153 -10.51 -2.34 -7.82
N GLY A 154 -11.15 -2.19 -8.96
CA GLY A 154 -12.05 -3.19 -9.55
C GLY A 154 -11.44 -3.95 -10.73
N ASN A 155 -10.24 -3.56 -11.18
CA ASN A 155 -9.44 -4.19 -12.24
C ASN A 155 -7.99 -3.70 -12.18
N ASP A 156 -7.13 -4.31 -13.00
CA ASP A 156 -5.83 -3.72 -13.32
C ASP A 156 -6.03 -2.42 -14.10
N ILE A 157 -5.24 -1.39 -13.78
CA ILE A 157 -5.29 -0.07 -14.40
C ILE A 157 -3.95 0.22 -15.09
N ASP A 158 -4.01 0.57 -16.36
CA ASP A 158 -2.88 1.00 -17.18
C ASP A 158 -2.98 2.52 -17.43
N LEU A 159 -1.94 3.23 -17.00
CA LEU A 159 -1.78 4.69 -17.11
C LEU A 159 -0.79 5.08 -18.22
N SER A 160 -0.33 4.15 -19.08
CA SER A 160 0.62 4.45 -20.17
C SER A 160 0.11 5.46 -21.21
N GLY A 161 -1.21 5.69 -21.26
CA GLY A 161 -1.83 6.74 -22.06
C GLY A 161 -1.75 8.15 -21.44
N VAL A 162 -1.29 8.27 -20.20
CA VAL A 162 -1.15 9.53 -19.45
C VAL A 162 0.26 10.07 -19.67
N ALA A 163 0.37 11.26 -20.28
CA ALA A 163 1.65 11.82 -20.72
C ALA A 163 2.63 12.08 -19.56
N ASN A 164 2.10 12.58 -18.46
CA ASN A 164 2.76 12.68 -17.17
C ASN A 164 1.63 12.56 -16.13
N PHE A 165 1.84 11.78 -15.08
CA PHE A 165 0.88 11.55 -13.99
C PHE A 165 1.19 12.50 -12.83
N GLU A 166 0.18 13.24 -12.42
CA GLU A 166 0.25 14.15 -11.27
C GLU A 166 0.04 13.32 -9.99
N PRO A 167 0.96 13.40 -9.00
CA PRO A 167 0.81 12.67 -7.74
C PRO A 167 -0.53 12.95 -7.06
N LEU A 168 -1.06 11.95 -6.36
CA LEU A 168 -2.27 12.10 -5.56
C LEU A 168 -1.97 12.76 -4.21
N GLY A 169 -2.82 13.70 -3.82
CA GLY A 169 -2.66 14.48 -2.60
C GLY A 169 -1.53 15.49 -2.68
N TYR A 170 -1.40 16.29 -1.61
CA TYR A 170 -0.58 17.48 -1.59
C TYR A 170 0.29 17.54 -0.32
N SER A 171 1.53 18.00 -0.49
CA SER A 171 2.34 18.54 0.59
C SER A 171 1.86 19.95 0.96
N ASP A 172 2.21 20.45 2.14
CA ASP A 172 1.90 21.84 2.53
C ASP A 172 2.31 22.83 1.42
N SER A 173 1.30 23.47 0.82
CA SER A 173 1.50 24.44 -0.26
C SER A 173 2.23 25.68 0.22
N VAL A 174 3.12 26.20 -0.62
CA VAL A 174 3.96 27.39 -0.34
C VAL A 174 3.11 28.67 -0.17
N ASP A 175 1.90 28.70 -0.72
CA ASP A 175 0.94 29.80 -0.60
C ASP A 175 -0.17 29.57 0.43
N GLY A 176 -0.18 28.40 1.08
CA GLY A 176 -1.11 28.02 2.14
C GLY A 176 -2.54 27.73 1.68
N THR A 177 -2.77 27.47 0.38
CA THR A 177 -4.10 27.09 -0.14
C THR A 177 -4.44 25.63 0.14
N HIS A 178 -3.42 24.78 0.22
CA HIS A 178 -3.47 23.38 0.61
C HIS A 178 -2.61 23.20 1.86
N TYR A 179 -3.23 23.19 3.04
CA TYR A 179 -2.54 22.98 4.32
C TYR A 179 -3.02 21.64 4.89
N GLN A 180 -2.10 20.67 4.95
CA GLN A 180 -2.38 19.28 5.31
C GLN A 180 -3.36 18.51 4.42
N ASP A 181 -3.45 18.87 3.14
CA ASP A 181 -4.19 18.10 2.13
C ASP A 181 -3.39 16.85 1.71
N THR A 182 -2.95 16.07 2.69
CA THR A 182 -2.29 14.77 2.52
C THR A 182 -3.35 13.68 2.36
N PHE A 183 -3.01 12.56 1.73
CA PHE A 183 -3.96 11.44 1.60
C PHE A 183 -4.21 10.78 2.96
N ASN A 184 -5.42 10.93 3.49
CA ASN A 184 -5.88 10.43 4.79
C ASN A 184 -6.97 9.34 4.68
N GLY A 185 -7.17 8.82 3.47
CA GLY A 185 -8.20 7.85 3.14
C GLY A 185 -7.68 6.41 3.09
N VAL A 186 -8.46 5.52 2.48
CA VAL A 186 -8.03 4.14 2.20
C VAL A 186 -7.93 3.95 0.70
N PHE A 187 -6.77 3.53 0.20
CA PHE A 187 -6.57 3.07 -1.17
C PHE A 187 -6.24 1.58 -1.14
N ASP A 188 -7.24 0.75 -1.47
CA ASP A 188 -7.08 -0.70 -1.52
C ASP A 188 -6.94 -1.18 -2.96
N GLY A 189 -5.78 -1.71 -3.31
CA GLY A 189 -5.52 -2.28 -4.61
C GLY A 189 -6.36 -3.53 -4.91
N ASN A 190 -6.97 -4.17 -3.90
CA ASN A 190 -7.75 -5.40 -4.03
C ASN A 190 -7.00 -6.53 -4.78
N GLY A 191 -5.68 -6.45 -4.78
CA GLY A 191 -4.80 -7.33 -5.53
C GLY A 191 -4.64 -7.01 -7.02
N TYR A 192 -5.11 -5.87 -7.50
CA TYR A 192 -4.89 -5.43 -8.86
C TYR A 192 -3.58 -4.65 -9.00
N THR A 193 -3.16 -4.51 -10.26
CA THR A 193 -1.95 -3.82 -10.67
C THR A 193 -2.29 -2.42 -11.19
N ILE A 194 -1.50 -1.43 -10.79
CA ILE A 194 -1.41 -0.13 -11.47
C ILE A 194 -0.11 -0.13 -12.26
N SER A 195 -0.19 0.25 -13.54
CA SER A 195 0.96 0.18 -14.44
C SER A 195 1.08 1.33 -15.41
N GLY A 196 2.22 1.44 -16.09
CA GLY A 196 2.44 2.41 -17.15
C GLY A 196 2.56 3.85 -16.65
N ILE A 197 2.96 4.06 -15.39
CA ILE A 197 3.03 5.41 -14.82
C ILE A 197 4.31 6.09 -15.29
N THR A 198 4.21 7.31 -15.80
CA THR A 198 5.33 8.26 -15.83
C THR A 198 4.95 9.46 -15.00
N SER A 199 5.63 9.71 -13.89
CA SER A 199 5.42 10.89 -13.05
C SER A 199 6.75 11.57 -12.80
N ARG A 200 6.94 12.72 -13.44
CA ARG A 200 8.16 13.51 -13.35
C ARG A 200 7.83 14.92 -12.94
N TRP A 201 8.55 15.45 -11.96
CA TRP A 201 8.47 16.86 -11.65
C TRP A 201 9.07 17.72 -12.78
N ASN A 202 10.12 17.21 -13.44
CA ASN A 202 10.81 17.87 -14.55
C ASN A 202 11.00 16.93 -15.75
N GLY A 203 10.81 17.45 -16.96
CA GLY A 203 10.95 16.68 -18.20
C GLY A 203 12.40 16.38 -18.61
N ASP A 204 13.38 17.08 -18.05
CA ASP A 204 14.80 16.90 -18.34
C ASP A 204 15.56 16.36 -17.12
N LEU A 205 15.84 15.05 -17.16
CA LEU A 205 16.60 14.33 -16.14
C LEU A 205 18.10 14.19 -16.51
N SER A 206 18.59 14.96 -17.48
CA SER A 206 19.98 14.83 -17.94
C SER A 206 21.02 15.38 -16.96
N SER A 207 20.61 16.22 -16.00
CA SER A 207 21.45 16.67 -14.90
C SER A 207 20.61 17.09 -13.69
N ASN A 208 21.19 17.03 -12.49
CA ASN A 208 20.52 17.53 -11.28
C ASN A 208 20.21 19.03 -11.39
N GLN A 209 21.09 19.84 -12.00
CA GLN A 209 20.82 21.27 -12.20
C GLN A 209 19.53 21.51 -13.00
N ASN A 210 19.29 20.71 -14.04
CA ASN A 210 18.09 20.86 -14.88
C ASN A 210 16.82 20.52 -14.11
N VAL A 211 16.89 19.55 -13.20
CA VAL A 211 15.81 19.28 -12.28
C VAL A 211 15.70 20.47 -11.32
N TYR A 212 16.69 20.72 -10.46
CA TYR A 212 16.66 21.76 -9.41
C TYR A 212 16.28 23.18 -9.89
N GLN A 213 16.75 23.61 -11.06
CA GLN A 213 16.49 24.95 -11.63
C GLN A 213 15.43 24.94 -12.72
N GLY A 214 14.90 23.78 -13.09
CA GLY A 214 13.90 23.71 -14.15
C GLY A 214 12.52 24.06 -13.64
N ASN A 215 11.58 24.06 -14.57
CA ASN A 215 10.20 24.42 -14.26
C ASN A 215 9.41 23.15 -13.94
N PRO A 216 8.51 23.18 -12.95
CA PRO A 216 7.57 22.10 -12.73
C PRO A 216 6.78 21.84 -14.02
N LEU A 217 6.49 20.57 -14.30
CA LEU A 217 5.57 20.19 -15.37
C LEU A 217 4.10 20.51 -15.03
N TRP A 218 3.83 20.87 -13.77
CA TRP A 218 2.51 21.10 -13.21
C TRP A 218 2.24 22.58 -12.97
N THR A 219 0.97 22.95 -13.12
CA THR A 219 0.50 24.31 -12.83
C THR A 219 -0.02 24.45 -11.40
N ASP A 220 -0.32 23.33 -10.73
CA ASP A 220 -0.64 23.36 -9.30
C ASP A 220 0.59 23.76 -8.49
N VAL A 221 0.41 24.77 -7.66
CA VAL A 221 1.47 25.36 -6.83
C VAL A 221 1.96 24.39 -5.76
N SER A 222 1.13 23.44 -5.33
CA SER A 222 1.45 22.45 -4.31
C SER A 222 2.49 21.43 -4.78
N HIS A 223 2.56 21.20 -6.09
CA HIS A 223 3.55 20.32 -6.72
C HIS A 223 4.77 21.08 -7.27
N SER A 224 4.77 22.40 -7.16
CA SER A 224 5.80 23.25 -7.76
C SER A 224 7.19 23.05 -7.14
N SER A 225 7.27 22.64 -5.88
CA SER A 225 8.54 22.42 -5.19
C SER A 225 9.23 21.12 -5.62
N GLY A 226 8.49 20.13 -6.13
CA GLY A 226 8.99 18.81 -6.50
C GLY A 226 9.33 17.92 -5.31
N ASP A 227 8.83 18.25 -4.13
CA ASP A 227 9.09 17.52 -2.90
C ASP A 227 8.11 16.36 -2.69
N ASN A 228 8.57 15.37 -1.92
CA ASN A 228 7.80 14.19 -1.53
C ASN A 228 7.10 13.50 -2.72
N TRP A 229 7.85 12.99 -3.68
CA TRP A 229 7.31 12.53 -4.96
C TRP A 229 7.01 11.03 -4.99
N GLY A 230 5.87 10.64 -5.58
CA GLY A 230 5.46 9.24 -5.77
C GLY A 230 4.09 9.12 -6.43
N PHE A 231 3.45 7.96 -6.34
CA PHE A 231 2.03 7.81 -6.75
C PHE A 231 1.12 8.69 -5.90
N PHE A 232 1.38 8.73 -4.59
CA PHE A 232 0.95 9.79 -3.69
C PHE A 232 2.10 10.76 -3.47
N GLN A 233 1.81 12.04 -3.28
CA GLN A 233 2.84 12.96 -2.79
C GLN A 233 3.12 12.62 -1.32
N GLU A 234 2.08 12.71 -0.49
CA GLU A 234 2.14 12.39 0.94
C GLU A 234 0.94 11.55 1.37
N ILE A 235 1.21 10.55 2.22
CA ILE A 235 0.20 9.79 2.92
C ILE A 235 0.13 10.30 4.37
N GLY A 236 -0.97 10.95 4.73
CA GLY A 236 -1.23 11.49 6.07
C GLY A 236 -1.45 10.40 7.13
N GLU A 237 -1.56 10.79 8.40
CA GLU A 237 -1.61 9.86 9.54
C GLU A 237 -2.76 8.84 9.49
N ALA A 238 -3.89 9.22 8.90
CA ALA A 238 -5.04 8.32 8.73
C ALA A 238 -5.00 7.53 7.41
N GLY A 239 -4.07 7.88 6.50
CA GLY A 239 -3.96 7.31 5.18
C GLY A 239 -3.50 5.86 5.19
N VAL A 240 -4.15 5.02 4.38
CA VAL A 240 -3.80 3.60 4.22
C VAL A 240 -3.70 3.27 2.74
N VAL A 241 -2.55 2.79 2.28
CA VAL A 241 -2.37 2.24 0.93
C VAL A 241 -2.01 0.78 1.03
N ARG A 242 -2.77 -0.10 0.38
CA ARG A 242 -2.53 -1.53 0.52
C ARG A 242 -2.92 -2.38 -0.66
N ASN A 243 -2.44 -3.63 -0.65
CA ASN A 243 -2.86 -4.71 -1.55
C ASN A 243 -2.77 -4.35 -3.04
N VAL A 244 -1.77 -3.54 -3.42
CA VAL A 244 -1.58 -3.05 -4.80
C VAL A 244 -0.23 -3.48 -5.34
N LYS A 245 -0.19 -3.83 -6.63
CA LYS A 245 1.05 -4.01 -7.37
C LYS A 245 1.32 -2.77 -8.23
N PHE A 246 2.56 -2.29 -8.25
CA PHE A 246 3.04 -1.31 -9.23
C PHE A 246 3.97 -1.99 -10.22
N SER A 247 3.80 -1.73 -11.53
CA SER A 247 4.64 -2.28 -12.60
C SER A 247 4.80 -1.29 -13.74
N ASP A 248 5.98 -1.21 -14.35
CA ASP A 248 6.24 -0.29 -15.47
C ASP A 248 5.96 1.17 -15.08
N CYS A 249 6.52 1.58 -13.94
CA CYS A 249 6.36 2.93 -13.39
C CYS A 249 7.70 3.67 -13.35
N SER A 250 7.72 4.95 -13.73
CA SER A 250 8.88 5.84 -13.64
C SER A 250 8.51 7.05 -12.80
N PHE A 251 9.12 7.18 -11.62
CA PHE A 251 8.93 8.30 -10.70
C PHE A 251 10.20 9.13 -10.59
N ALA A 252 10.11 10.43 -10.87
CA ALA A 252 11.23 11.35 -10.76
C ALA A 252 10.86 12.67 -10.07
N GLY A 253 11.38 12.88 -8.85
CA GLY A 253 11.15 14.08 -8.03
C GLY A 253 12.43 14.85 -7.70
N ARG A 254 12.32 15.94 -6.95
CA ARG A 254 13.43 16.86 -6.64
C ARG A 254 14.18 16.54 -5.34
N THR A 255 13.57 15.88 -4.36
CA THR A 255 14.16 15.70 -3.02
C THR A 255 13.95 14.30 -2.45
N ILE A 256 12.72 13.97 -2.08
CA ILE A 256 12.34 12.73 -1.41
C ILE A 256 11.42 11.98 -2.35
N VAL A 257 11.82 10.79 -2.80
CA VAL A 257 11.08 10.08 -3.87
C VAL A 257 10.90 8.61 -3.51
N GLY A 258 9.67 8.13 -3.68
CA GLY A 258 9.32 6.71 -3.61
C GLY A 258 8.34 6.31 -4.72
N THR A 259 8.19 5.01 -5.00
CA THR A 259 7.15 4.57 -5.95
C THR A 259 5.75 4.83 -5.41
N VAL A 260 5.50 4.52 -4.13
CA VAL A 260 4.18 4.67 -3.50
C VAL A 260 3.98 6.10 -3.03
N ALA A 261 4.95 6.65 -2.28
CA ALA A 261 4.88 8.01 -1.78
C ALA A 261 6.26 8.60 -1.48
N GLY A 262 6.36 9.93 -1.46
CA GLY A 262 7.53 10.60 -0.92
C GLY A 262 7.58 10.50 0.61
N LEU A 263 6.52 10.97 1.29
CA LEU A 263 6.40 10.92 2.75
C LEU A 263 5.20 10.07 3.18
N VAL A 264 5.41 9.25 4.22
CA VAL A 264 4.41 8.34 4.78
C VAL A 264 4.28 8.58 6.28
N SER A 265 3.22 9.28 6.68
CA SER A 265 2.79 9.41 8.07
C SER A 265 1.70 8.41 8.45
N GLY A 266 1.04 7.79 7.46
CA GLY A 266 0.03 6.74 7.63
C GLY A 266 0.60 5.33 7.46
N LYS A 267 -0.08 4.48 6.68
CA LYS A 267 0.26 3.06 6.52
C LYS A 267 0.40 2.66 5.06
N ILE A 268 1.47 1.92 4.75
CA ILE A 268 1.59 1.14 3.52
C ILE A 268 1.69 -0.33 3.89
N GLU A 269 0.85 -1.20 3.33
CA GLU A 269 0.96 -2.64 3.57
C GLU A 269 0.65 -3.52 2.37
N ASN A 270 1.31 -4.68 2.29
CA ASN A 270 1.04 -5.68 1.26
C ASN A 270 1.18 -5.12 -0.17
N VAL A 271 2.22 -4.31 -0.39
CA VAL A 271 2.50 -3.68 -1.69
C VAL A 271 3.68 -4.37 -2.38
N LEU A 272 3.54 -4.59 -3.69
CA LEU A 272 4.61 -5.12 -4.54
C LEU A 272 5.02 -4.08 -5.59
N ILE A 273 6.28 -3.69 -5.59
CA ILE A 273 6.91 -2.91 -6.65
C ILE A 273 7.69 -3.87 -7.55
N ASP A 274 7.32 -3.94 -8.82
CA ASP A 274 7.94 -4.82 -9.81
C ASP A 274 9.34 -4.33 -10.24
N GLN A 275 10.12 -5.22 -10.84
CA GLN A 275 11.46 -4.92 -11.36
C GLN A 275 11.47 -3.92 -12.51
N SER A 276 10.31 -3.70 -13.16
CA SER A 276 10.12 -2.76 -14.26
C SER A 276 9.96 -1.31 -13.79
N CYS A 277 9.82 -1.06 -12.49
CA CYS A 277 9.71 0.30 -11.97
C CYS A 277 11.10 0.96 -11.80
N ASP A 278 11.17 2.28 -11.96
CA ASP A 278 12.32 3.11 -11.67
C ASP A 278 11.96 4.31 -10.78
N VAL A 279 12.88 4.65 -9.87
CA VAL A 279 12.75 5.77 -8.96
C VAL A 279 14.02 6.61 -9.05
N THR A 280 13.83 7.90 -9.29
CA THR A 280 14.92 8.86 -9.45
C THR A 280 14.68 10.09 -8.59
N ALA A 281 15.59 10.38 -7.67
CA ALA A 281 15.61 11.68 -7.01
C ALA A 281 16.65 12.59 -7.69
N SER A 282 16.30 13.86 -7.84
CA SER A 282 17.31 14.90 -7.74
C SER A 282 17.61 15.12 -6.28
N THR A 283 18.77 15.66 -5.93
CA THR A 283 19.03 16.06 -4.54
C THR A 283 19.54 17.48 -4.49
N HIS A 284 19.13 18.23 -3.48
CA HIS A 284 19.82 19.45 -3.10
C HIS A 284 20.10 19.38 -1.60
N PHE A 285 21.34 19.61 -1.20
CA PHE A 285 21.75 19.46 0.21
C PHE A 285 21.51 20.76 0.97
N TYR A 286 20.29 20.99 1.45
CA TYR A 286 20.13 21.79 2.67
C TYR A 286 19.85 20.93 3.90
N ASP A 287 19.42 19.67 3.75
CA ASP A 287 19.18 18.75 4.87
C ASP A 287 19.65 17.31 4.59
N GLU A 288 19.72 16.53 5.66
CA GLU A 288 20.12 15.11 5.68
C GLU A 288 18.98 14.15 5.26
N SER A 289 17.85 14.69 4.78
CA SER A 289 16.60 13.94 4.63
C SER A 289 16.23 13.62 3.18
N CYS A 290 16.82 14.30 2.20
CA CYS A 290 16.60 14.04 0.77
C CYS A 290 17.12 12.67 0.32
N ASN A 291 16.28 11.87 -0.35
CA ASN A 291 16.62 10.50 -0.75
C ASN A 291 15.73 9.94 -1.87
N ALA A 292 16.17 8.86 -2.49
CA ALA A 292 15.39 7.99 -3.36
C ALA A 292 15.22 6.61 -2.74
N ALA A 293 14.01 6.07 -2.77
CA ALA A 293 13.70 4.76 -2.24
C ALA A 293 12.72 3.98 -3.12
N GLY A 294 12.82 2.65 -3.15
CA GLY A 294 11.94 1.83 -3.99
C GLY A 294 10.45 1.90 -3.62
N ILE A 295 10.11 1.92 -2.33
CA ILE A 295 8.73 1.94 -1.81
C ILE A 295 8.34 3.36 -1.43
N ALA A 296 9.04 3.96 -0.47
CA ALA A 296 8.72 5.27 0.07
C ALA A 296 9.98 6.02 0.50
N GLY A 297 10.05 7.33 0.24
CA GLY A 297 11.21 8.14 0.56
C GLY A 297 11.43 8.33 2.08
N ILE A 298 10.40 8.74 2.82
CA ILE A 298 10.44 8.88 4.27
C ILE A 298 9.23 8.20 4.90
N VAL A 299 9.47 7.46 5.97
CA VAL A 299 8.45 6.99 6.91
C VAL A 299 8.48 7.90 8.13
N GLY A 300 7.51 8.81 8.23
CA GLY A 300 7.34 9.73 9.35
C GLY A 300 7.10 8.99 10.68
N ALA A 301 7.15 9.70 11.81
CA ALA A 301 7.11 9.09 13.14
C ALA A 301 5.84 8.25 13.43
N SER A 302 4.69 8.67 12.89
CA SER A 302 3.43 7.92 12.93
C SER A 302 3.31 6.86 11.82
N GLY A 303 4.23 6.90 10.86
CA GLY A 303 4.22 6.09 9.65
C GLY A 303 4.56 4.63 9.90
N SER A 304 3.96 3.75 9.08
CA SER A 304 4.27 2.32 9.10
C SER A 304 4.30 1.71 7.70
N ILE A 305 5.29 0.85 7.47
CA ILE A 305 5.40 0.03 6.26
C ILE A 305 5.48 -1.43 6.67
N ALA A 306 4.58 -2.27 6.16
CA ALA A 306 4.55 -3.68 6.52
C ALA A 306 4.35 -4.57 5.30
N ASN A 307 4.98 -5.74 5.30
CA ASN A 307 4.72 -6.78 4.31
C ASN A 307 4.92 -6.33 2.85
N CYS A 308 5.87 -5.44 2.60
CA CYS A 308 6.08 -4.84 1.28
C CYS A 308 7.30 -5.44 0.59
N VAL A 309 7.24 -5.49 -0.74
CA VAL A 309 8.33 -6.00 -1.57
C VAL A 309 8.67 -4.99 -2.65
N CYS A 310 9.96 -4.69 -2.78
CA CYS A 310 10.48 -3.94 -3.90
C CYS A 310 11.48 -4.78 -4.72
N LEU A 311 11.10 -5.15 -5.94
CA LEU A 311 11.99 -5.83 -6.88
C LEU A 311 12.67 -4.88 -7.85
N SER A 312 12.34 -3.59 -7.82
CA SER A 312 13.07 -2.59 -8.59
C SER A 312 14.53 -2.56 -8.15
N THR A 313 15.41 -2.54 -9.15
CA THR A 313 16.84 -2.33 -8.97
C THR A 313 17.30 -0.99 -9.53
N SER A 314 16.34 -0.17 -9.99
CA SER A 314 16.57 1.10 -10.66
C SER A 314 16.17 2.25 -9.74
N VAL A 315 16.79 2.31 -8.55
CA VAL A 315 16.65 3.44 -7.62
C VAL A 315 17.93 4.25 -7.68
N SER A 316 17.82 5.55 -7.94
CA SER A 316 19.00 6.38 -8.19
C SER A 316 18.83 7.84 -7.77
N VAL A 317 19.98 8.49 -7.61
CA VAL A 317 20.11 9.95 -7.51
C VAL A 317 20.96 10.40 -8.69
N LEU A 318 20.46 11.34 -9.51
CA LEU A 318 21.06 11.68 -10.83
C LEU A 318 22.46 12.29 -10.72
N ASP A 319 22.64 13.23 -9.81
CA ASP A 319 23.92 13.84 -9.44
C ASP A 319 23.69 14.68 -8.18
N MET A 320 24.71 15.35 -7.64
CA MET A 320 24.54 16.28 -6.51
C MET A 320 24.74 17.74 -6.92
N TYR A 321 23.74 18.57 -6.69
CA TYR A 321 23.82 20.03 -6.85
C TYR A 321 24.06 20.64 -5.47
N THR A 322 25.27 21.16 -5.28
CA THR A 322 25.58 21.99 -4.11
C THR A 322 25.01 23.39 -4.35
N ASP A 323 24.03 23.78 -3.56
CA ASP A 323 23.59 25.18 -3.55
C ASP A 323 24.72 26.04 -2.97
N TYR A 324 25.20 27.02 -3.75
CA TYR A 324 26.28 27.93 -3.35
C TYR A 324 25.74 29.23 -2.72
N GLY A 325 24.45 29.29 -2.37
CA GLY A 325 23.91 30.42 -1.64
C GLY A 325 24.69 30.70 -0.35
N ASP A 326 25.16 31.95 -0.19
CA ASP A 326 26.06 32.42 0.88
C ASP A 326 25.59 32.10 2.33
N ALA A 327 24.35 31.65 2.53
CA ALA A 327 23.81 31.27 3.83
C ALA A 327 24.34 29.93 4.38
N TYR A 328 25.00 29.10 3.56
CA TYR A 328 25.44 27.74 3.93
C TYR A 328 26.96 27.52 3.84
N LEU A 329 27.70 28.61 3.62
CA LEU A 329 29.15 28.63 3.77
C LEU A 329 29.47 28.72 5.27
N ASP A 330 30.40 27.87 5.73
CA ASP A 330 31.00 28.06 7.04
C ASP A 330 31.80 29.39 7.08
N SER A 331 32.32 29.72 8.26
CA SER A 331 33.13 30.93 8.46
C SER A 331 34.38 31.01 7.56
N ASP A 332 34.78 29.90 6.94
CA ASP A 332 35.94 29.80 6.06
C ASP A 332 35.56 29.82 4.56
N GLY A 333 34.27 30.00 4.23
CA GLY A 333 33.80 30.02 2.84
C GLY A 333 33.70 28.65 2.19
N VAL A 334 33.67 27.58 3.00
CA VAL A 334 33.49 26.20 2.55
C VAL A 334 32.04 25.80 2.81
N ASN A 335 31.37 25.26 1.80
CA ASN A 335 30.02 24.72 1.98
C ASN A 335 30.05 23.60 3.02
N TYR A 336 29.20 23.69 4.04
CA TYR A 336 29.05 22.66 5.08
C TYR A 336 28.69 21.28 4.48
N HIS A 337 28.24 21.23 3.22
CA HIS A 337 27.65 20.05 2.58
C HIS A 337 28.34 19.61 1.26
N VAL A 338 29.67 19.67 1.17
CA VAL A 338 30.40 19.00 0.06
C VAL A 338 30.48 17.50 0.35
N PHE A 339 29.43 16.76 -0.02
CA PHE A 339 29.15 15.41 0.48
C PHE A 339 29.19 14.27 -0.53
N TYR A 340 29.91 14.43 -1.65
CA TYR A 340 30.24 13.28 -2.49
C TYR A 340 31.51 13.54 -3.29
N SER A 341 32.66 13.45 -2.63
CA SER A 341 33.92 13.23 -3.34
C SER A 341 34.47 11.87 -2.92
N GLY A 342 33.82 10.79 -3.38
CA GLY A 342 34.39 9.45 -3.61
C GLY A 342 35.10 8.66 -2.49
N ASP A 343 35.54 9.29 -1.40
CA ASP A 343 36.51 8.74 -0.44
C ASP A 343 36.13 9.00 1.03
N LYS A 344 35.03 9.73 1.28
CA LYS A 344 34.50 9.97 2.63
C LYS A 344 33.00 9.75 2.62
N GLY A 345 32.60 8.49 2.81
CA GLY A 345 31.21 8.15 3.05
C GLY A 345 30.68 8.98 4.21
N MET A 346 29.62 9.73 3.96
CA MET A 346 28.87 10.42 5.00
C MET A 346 28.27 9.36 5.89
N THR A 347 28.86 9.19 7.06
CA THR A 347 28.17 8.54 8.15
C THR A 347 27.00 9.46 8.54
N ASP A 348 25.78 8.96 8.39
CA ASP A 348 24.58 9.56 8.95
C ASP A 348 24.71 9.75 10.48
N SER A 349 23.65 10.24 11.12
CA SER A 349 23.57 10.33 12.58
C SER A 349 23.67 8.98 13.31
N ASN A 350 23.93 7.86 12.63
CA ASN A 350 24.11 6.53 13.17
C ASN A 350 25.50 5.95 12.87
N GLY A 351 26.39 6.70 12.22
CA GLY A 351 27.67 6.15 11.80
C GLY A 351 27.61 5.33 10.51
N ALA A 352 26.45 5.21 9.86
CA ALA A 352 26.25 4.40 8.66
C ALA A 352 26.40 5.25 7.39
N ILE A 353 27.09 4.71 6.38
CA ILE A 353 27.30 5.41 5.12
C ILE A 353 25.94 5.55 4.41
N SER A 354 25.36 6.76 4.43
CA SER A 354 24.17 7.06 3.64
C SER A 354 24.58 7.41 2.21
N THR A 355 23.97 6.73 1.26
CA THR A 355 24.11 7.03 -0.18
C THR A 355 22.93 7.83 -0.71
N GLY A 356 21.93 8.13 0.13
CA GLY A 356 20.64 8.70 -0.30
C GLY A 356 19.82 7.79 -1.23
N VAL A 357 20.22 6.51 -1.39
CA VAL A 357 19.60 5.54 -2.30
C VAL A 357 19.31 4.25 -1.55
N TYR A 358 18.03 3.88 -1.48
CA TYR A 358 17.56 2.74 -0.69
C TYR A 358 16.62 1.84 -1.50
N GLY A 359 16.71 0.53 -1.29
CA GLY A 359 15.91 -0.41 -2.09
C GLY A 359 14.46 -0.51 -1.62
N GLY A 360 14.23 -0.35 -0.32
CA GLY A 360 12.91 -0.40 0.31
C GLY A 360 12.42 1.00 0.65
N VAL A 361 12.89 1.55 1.76
CA VAL A 361 12.44 2.81 2.34
C VAL A 361 13.64 3.72 2.57
N GLY A 362 13.51 5.04 2.47
CA GLY A 362 14.64 5.92 2.76
C GLY A 362 14.89 6.06 4.26
N LEU A 363 14.45 7.18 4.83
CA LEU A 363 14.54 7.41 6.27
C LEU A 363 13.30 6.86 7.00
N VAL A 364 13.53 6.21 8.14
CA VAL A 364 12.50 5.63 9.00
C VAL A 364 12.53 6.30 10.35
N TYR A 365 11.54 7.17 10.59
CA TYR A 365 11.21 7.73 11.90
C TYR A 365 10.09 6.93 12.59
N GLY A 366 9.22 6.29 11.82
CA GLY A 366 8.15 5.42 12.31
C GLY A 366 8.57 3.95 12.37
N SER A 367 7.90 3.07 11.62
CA SER A 367 8.20 1.64 11.61
C SER A 367 8.23 1.03 10.21
N ALA A 368 9.11 0.05 10.00
CA ALA A 368 9.08 -0.85 8.86
C ALA A 368 9.23 -2.31 9.34
N THR A 369 8.34 -3.19 8.89
CA THR A 369 8.31 -4.59 9.31
C THR A 369 8.15 -5.58 8.16
N ASP A 370 8.78 -6.75 8.28
CA ASP A 370 8.58 -7.92 7.42
C ASP A 370 8.56 -7.57 5.92
N SER A 371 9.53 -6.78 5.49
CA SER A 371 9.59 -6.22 4.14
C SER A 371 10.96 -6.47 3.52
N TYR A 372 11.03 -6.59 2.19
CA TYR A 372 12.32 -6.82 1.54
C TYR A 372 12.45 -6.14 0.20
N CYS A 373 13.70 -5.93 -0.21
CA CYS A 373 14.00 -5.38 -1.52
C CYS A 373 15.13 -6.14 -2.25
N ALA A 374 15.15 -5.98 -3.57
CA ALA A 374 16.24 -6.43 -4.42
C ALA A 374 17.45 -5.47 -4.34
N LEU A 375 18.66 -6.04 -4.37
CA LEU A 375 19.90 -5.30 -4.57
C LEU A 375 20.14 -5.04 -6.07
N GLY A 376 20.54 -3.82 -6.42
CA GLY A 376 20.99 -3.43 -7.76
C GLY A 376 21.04 -1.90 -7.93
N GLY A 377 21.70 -1.41 -8.99
CA GLY A 377 21.67 0.02 -9.37
C GLY A 377 22.21 1.05 -8.37
N GLY A 378 23.00 0.64 -7.37
CA GLY A 378 23.47 1.54 -6.29
C GLY A 378 22.73 1.36 -4.97
N VAL A 379 21.69 0.51 -4.93
CA VAL A 379 21.03 0.07 -3.70
C VAL A 379 21.95 -0.84 -2.90
N GLY A 380 22.36 -0.39 -1.71
CA GLY A 380 23.14 -1.18 -0.77
C GLY A 380 22.37 -1.69 0.45
N GLN A 381 21.20 -1.11 0.74
CA GLN A 381 20.45 -1.32 1.98
C GLN A 381 18.93 -1.23 1.74
N PHE A 382 18.15 -1.79 2.67
CA PHE A 382 16.69 -1.69 2.64
C PHE A 382 16.23 -0.27 2.96
N GLY A 383 16.80 0.33 4.01
CA GLY A 383 16.50 1.67 4.49
C GLY A 383 17.35 2.00 5.70
N GLN A 384 17.06 3.12 6.35
CA GLN A 384 17.85 3.64 7.45
C GLN A 384 16.94 4.17 8.58
N THR A 385 17.22 3.79 9.82
CA THR A 385 16.60 4.40 11.01
C THR A 385 17.32 5.69 11.40
N HIS A 386 16.75 6.56 12.23
CA HIS A 386 17.51 7.61 12.93
C HIS A 386 17.72 7.17 14.39
N LEU A 387 18.96 6.94 14.82
CA LEU A 387 19.36 6.58 16.20
C LEU A 387 19.98 7.79 16.91
N GLU A 388 19.76 7.84 18.23
CA GLU A 388 19.97 8.96 19.16
C GLU A 388 21.44 9.42 19.29
N ASP A 389 22.41 8.51 19.12
CA ASP A 389 23.80 8.75 19.57
C ASP A 389 24.64 9.68 18.67
N ASN A 390 24.26 10.01 17.42
CA ASN A 390 25.07 10.88 16.55
C ASN A 390 24.33 12.06 15.87
N LYS A 391 23.25 12.59 16.44
CA LYS A 391 22.60 13.81 15.90
C LYS A 391 23.05 15.12 16.58
N PRO A 392 23.25 16.21 15.83
CA PRO A 392 23.28 17.57 16.38
C PRO A 392 21.86 18.15 16.50
N GLY A 393 21.18 17.93 17.64
CA GLY A 393 20.06 18.76 18.14
C GLY A 393 18.73 18.78 17.36
N ASP A 394 17.66 18.37 18.03
CA ASP A 394 16.21 18.57 17.75
C ASP A 394 15.50 17.61 16.77
N GLY A 395 14.51 16.88 17.30
CA GLY A 395 13.57 15.95 16.63
C GLY A 395 13.31 14.69 17.47
N PRO A 396 12.07 14.15 17.57
CA PRO A 396 11.79 12.96 18.38
C PRO A 396 12.32 11.67 17.73
N ASP A 397 13.11 10.95 18.51
CA ASP A 397 13.66 9.60 18.27
C ASP A 397 12.52 8.57 18.11
N SER A 398 12.55 7.64 17.14
CA SER A 398 11.64 6.47 17.21
C SER A 398 11.72 5.39 16.13
N GLY A 399 12.51 5.56 15.06
CA GLY A 399 12.50 4.65 13.91
C GLY A 399 12.79 3.19 14.26
N THR A 400 11.94 2.25 13.84
CA THR A 400 12.17 0.81 14.01
C THR A 400 12.12 0.07 12.68
N MET A 401 13.09 -0.82 12.46
CA MET A 401 13.05 -1.78 11.36
C MET A 401 13.20 -3.20 11.90
N VAL A 402 12.21 -4.05 11.68
CA VAL A 402 12.19 -5.45 12.16
C VAL A 402 11.87 -6.37 10.99
N GLY A 403 12.67 -7.41 10.76
CA GLY A 403 12.43 -8.30 9.62
C GLY A 403 12.53 -7.57 8.27
N CYS A 404 13.39 -6.57 8.15
CA CYS A 404 13.61 -5.85 6.89
C CYS A 404 14.97 -6.21 6.28
N GLY A 405 15.05 -6.36 4.96
CA GLY A 405 16.31 -6.73 4.31
C GLY A 405 16.42 -6.44 2.82
N ALA A 406 17.66 -6.23 2.38
CA ALA A 406 18.02 -6.06 0.98
C ALA A 406 18.88 -7.24 0.52
N TYR A 407 18.47 -7.91 -0.55
CA TYR A 407 19.07 -9.18 -0.97
C TYR A 407 19.29 -9.25 -2.47
N SER A 408 20.26 -10.05 -2.90
CA SER A 408 20.58 -10.22 -4.32
C SER A 408 19.47 -10.98 -5.03
N LEU A 409 19.10 -10.52 -6.24
CA LEU A 409 18.24 -11.27 -7.16
C LEU A 409 18.93 -12.51 -7.73
N SER A 410 20.25 -12.61 -7.64
CA SER A 410 21.01 -13.71 -8.24
C SER A 410 20.80 -15.04 -7.49
N SER A 411 20.78 -16.15 -8.23
CA SER A 411 20.70 -17.52 -7.70
C SER A 411 22.07 -18.18 -7.52
N THR A 412 23.16 -17.49 -7.86
CA THR A 412 24.51 -18.04 -7.90
C THR A 412 25.35 -17.48 -6.76
N GLY A 413 25.42 -18.27 -5.68
CA GLY A 413 26.45 -18.33 -4.63
C GLY A 413 27.27 -17.07 -4.30
N GLU A 414 27.22 -16.71 -3.01
CA GLU A 414 28.05 -15.76 -2.24
C GLU A 414 27.41 -14.43 -1.85
N SER A 415 26.24 -14.09 -2.39
CA SER A 415 25.33 -13.07 -1.83
C SER A 415 24.04 -13.71 -1.32
N LEU A 416 23.44 -13.19 -0.24
CA LEU A 416 22.14 -13.66 0.25
C LEU A 416 21.12 -13.51 -0.89
N SER A 417 20.62 -14.64 -1.41
CA SER A 417 19.67 -14.68 -2.53
C SER A 417 18.25 -14.52 -2.01
N LEU A 418 17.43 -13.68 -2.66
CA LEU A 418 16.02 -13.47 -2.31
C LEU A 418 15.17 -14.75 -2.21
N ARG A 419 15.65 -15.87 -2.76
CA ARG A 419 14.94 -17.16 -2.81
C ARG A 419 15.30 -18.13 -1.67
N SER A 420 16.06 -17.67 -0.66
CA SER A 420 16.45 -18.48 0.49
C SER A 420 15.49 -18.26 1.66
N ALA A 421 14.77 -19.30 2.08
CA ALA A 421 13.76 -19.22 3.15
C ALA A 421 14.35 -18.76 4.48
N SER A 422 15.61 -19.12 4.76
CA SER A 422 16.32 -18.75 5.99
C SER A 422 16.46 -17.25 6.21
N LEU A 423 16.38 -16.43 5.16
CA LEU A 423 16.42 -14.96 5.27
C LEU A 423 15.18 -14.39 5.95
N TYR A 424 14.07 -15.10 5.85
CA TYR A 424 12.74 -14.66 6.27
C TYR A 424 12.25 -15.44 7.48
N ALA A 425 13.15 -16.09 8.22
CA ALA A 425 12.79 -16.92 9.37
C ALA A 425 12.08 -16.13 10.50
N ASN A 426 12.27 -14.81 10.53
CA ASN A 426 11.63 -13.92 11.51
C ASN A 426 10.32 -13.29 11.01
N PHE A 427 9.97 -13.49 9.73
CA PHE A 427 8.72 -12.95 9.18
C PHE A 427 7.53 -13.69 9.78
N ASP A 428 6.40 -13.00 9.91
CA ASP A 428 5.15 -13.64 10.32
C ASP A 428 4.72 -14.72 9.29
N GLN A 429 4.89 -15.98 9.68
CA GLN A 429 4.56 -17.14 8.84
C GLN A 429 3.04 -17.35 8.66
N SER A 430 2.19 -16.63 9.41
CA SER A 430 0.75 -16.57 9.15
C SER A 430 0.41 -15.61 8.00
N VAL A 431 1.31 -14.67 7.71
CA VAL A 431 1.19 -13.67 6.65
C VAL A 431 1.99 -14.05 5.41
N TRP A 432 3.11 -14.76 5.57
CA TRP A 432 4.04 -15.08 4.49
C TRP A 432 4.12 -16.58 4.17
N ASN A 433 4.00 -16.91 2.88
CA ASN A 433 4.34 -18.18 2.29
C ASN A 433 5.83 -18.19 1.87
N ILE A 434 6.67 -18.84 2.68
CA ILE A 434 8.12 -18.88 2.49
C ILE A 434 8.57 -20.31 2.16
N SER A 435 9.31 -20.47 1.06
CA SER A 435 9.91 -21.75 0.66
C SER A 435 11.20 -21.55 -0.11
N ASP A 436 12.17 -22.43 0.07
CA ASP A 436 13.45 -22.37 -0.66
C ASP A 436 13.24 -22.49 -2.17
N GLY A 437 13.95 -21.66 -2.93
CA GLY A 437 13.89 -21.59 -4.40
C GLY A 437 12.82 -20.64 -4.95
N ASN A 438 11.87 -20.22 -4.11
CA ASN A 438 10.81 -19.28 -4.48
C ASN A 438 11.02 -17.93 -3.77
N LEU A 439 10.54 -16.85 -4.40
CA LEU A 439 10.43 -15.57 -3.71
C LEU A 439 9.30 -15.67 -2.66
N PRO A 440 9.46 -15.10 -1.45
CA PRO A 440 8.39 -15.06 -0.47
C PRO A 440 7.14 -14.38 -1.01
N THR A 441 6.01 -15.02 -0.80
CA THR A 441 4.68 -14.59 -1.26
C THR A 441 3.78 -14.36 -0.04
N LEU A 442 2.76 -13.53 -0.13
CA LEU A 442 1.80 -13.39 0.98
C LEU A 442 0.85 -14.60 0.99
N ALA A 443 0.37 -14.97 2.17
CA ALA A 443 -0.65 -15.97 2.38
C ALA A 443 -1.91 -15.61 1.60
N ALA A 444 -2.69 -16.61 1.17
CA ALA A 444 -3.85 -16.42 0.29
C ALA A 444 -4.97 -15.55 0.90
N SER A 445 -4.93 -15.30 2.21
CA SER A 445 -5.79 -14.34 2.92
C SER A 445 -5.46 -12.87 2.59
N PHE A 446 -4.32 -12.60 1.97
CA PHE A 446 -3.90 -11.29 1.50
C PHE A 446 -3.95 -11.27 -0.04
N PRO A 447 -4.62 -10.27 -0.67
CA PRO A 447 -4.97 -10.33 -2.08
C PRO A 447 -3.82 -10.64 -3.04
N PHE A 448 -2.57 -10.15 -2.85
CA PHE A 448 -1.36 -10.70 -3.51
C PHE A 448 -0.03 -10.27 -2.87
N ILE A 449 0.89 -11.23 -2.76
CA ILE A 449 2.19 -11.21 -3.46
C ILE A 449 2.29 -12.62 -4.06
N ASN A 450 2.04 -12.83 -5.35
CA ASN A 450 2.31 -14.10 -6.06
C ASN A 450 3.01 -13.75 -7.38
N TYR A 451 4.19 -14.34 -7.61
CA TYR A 451 5.08 -14.02 -8.75
C TYR A 451 4.72 -14.75 -10.03
#